data_AF-I4CUG2-F1
#
_entry.id   AF-I4CUG2-F1
#
_cell.length_a   1.000
_cell.length_b   1.000
_cell.length_c   1.000
_cell.angle_alpha   90.00
_cell.angle_beta   90.00
_cell.angle_gamma   90.00
#
_symmetry.space_group_name_H-M   'P 1'
#
loop_
_entity.id
_entity.type
_entity.pdbx_description
1 polymer ?
#
loop_
_entity_poly.entity_id
_entity_poly.type
_entity_poly.pdbx_seq_one_letter_code
_entity_poly.pdbx_strand_id
1 'polypeptide(L)'
;MRERLLAAEKVKSIEWLDGRLNLLDQRKLPVEEIWCSHDSAASVAAAIRDMVVRGAPAIGISAAYGLVLAVGARIADGGDWRQALEEDFKVLADSRPTAVNLFWALNQMRERLDRLKPGEDPYAALEAQAISIHDSDREANLAMAQFGVDLIRRHQGNPQNLLTHCNTGALATGGFGTALGVIRAAHLEGLVERVYVDETRPWLQGSRLTAWELLGDGVPAMVNADSAAAHLMKSRGISWVIVGADRITANGDVANKIGTYQLAVLAMHHGVRFMVVAASSTIDMALESGEEIQIEERAGSELLEVDGRRFAADVEAFNPVFDVTPADLIDAIVTEKGVVERPSAAKMAELMSRKRLH
;
A
#
# COMPACT_ATOMS: atom_id res chain seq x y z
N MET A 1 19.95 -8.75 -5.78
CA MET A 1 19.10 -7.58 -5.49
C MET A 1 18.67 -7.52 -4.03
N ARG A 2 18.02 -8.57 -3.50
CA ARG A 2 17.50 -8.62 -2.11
C ARG A 2 18.44 -8.03 -1.05
N GLU A 3 19.68 -8.50 -0.95
CA GLU A 3 20.66 -8.01 0.04
C GLU A 3 21.00 -6.52 -0.14
N ARG A 4 21.05 -6.03 -1.39
CA ARG A 4 21.32 -4.62 -1.68
C ARG A 4 20.15 -3.74 -1.28
N LEU A 5 18.91 -4.21 -1.47
CA LEU A 5 17.71 -3.52 -0.98
C LEU A 5 17.71 -3.48 0.54
N LEU A 6 17.92 -4.63 1.22
CA LEU A 6 18.02 -4.69 2.69
C LEU A 6 19.07 -3.73 3.24
N ALA A 7 20.25 -3.65 2.61
CA ALA A 7 21.31 -2.73 3.03
C ALA A 7 20.99 -1.26 2.75
N ALA A 8 20.05 -0.96 1.84
CA ALA A 8 19.62 0.38 1.48
C ALA A 8 18.34 0.82 2.22
N GLU A 9 17.77 -0.03 3.09
CA GLU A 9 16.56 0.28 3.85
C GLU A 9 16.83 1.39 4.87
N LYS A 10 16.22 2.56 4.67
CA LYS A 10 16.33 3.70 5.58
C LYS A 10 14.99 4.13 6.18
N VAL A 11 13.90 3.90 5.47
CA VAL A 11 12.57 4.39 5.83
C VAL A 11 11.78 3.28 6.50
N LYS A 12 11.22 3.57 7.67
CA LYS A 12 10.31 2.70 8.43
C LYS A 12 9.08 3.50 8.86
N SER A 13 7.95 2.83 8.98
CA SER A 13 6.69 3.45 9.44
C SER A 13 6.01 2.70 10.59
N ILE A 14 6.43 1.45 10.86
CA ILE A 14 5.85 0.55 11.86
C ILE A 14 6.99 -0.07 12.67
N GLU A 15 6.93 0.05 13.99
CA GLU A 15 7.85 -0.63 14.91
C GLU A 15 7.08 -1.33 16.03
N TRP A 16 7.32 -2.62 16.20
CA TRP A 16 6.87 -3.38 17.37
C TRP A 16 8.03 -3.48 18.36
N LEU A 17 7.96 -2.74 19.46
CA LEU A 17 9.03 -2.63 20.45
C LEU A 17 8.43 -2.61 21.86
N ASP A 18 9.04 -3.38 22.76
CA ASP A 18 8.66 -3.45 24.18
C ASP A 18 7.16 -3.69 24.42
N GLY A 19 6.53 -4.54 23.59
CA GLY A 19 5.09 -4.86 23.68
C GLY A 19 4.17 -3.70 23.28
N ARG A 20 4.68 -2.71 22.55
CA ARG A 20 3.92 -1.55 22.05
C ARG A 20 4.06 -1.42 20.53
N LEU A 21 3.01 -0.90 19.90
CA LEU A 21 3.03 -0.54 18.49
C LEU A 21 3.40 0.94 18.35
N ASN A 22 4.52 1.22 17.68
CA ASN A 22 4.95 2.58 17.37
C ASN A 22 4.73 2.85 15.88
N LEU A 23 4.04 3.94 15.56
CA LEU A 23 3.69 4.34 14.20
C LEU A 23 4.27 5.72 13.90
N LEU A 24 4.93 5.87 12.77
CA LEU A 24 5.34 7.19 12.28
C LEU A 24 4.08 7.97 11.87
N ASP A 25 3.87 9.16 12.43
CA ASP A 25 2.73 10.02 12.09
C ASP A 25 2.91 10.63 10.70
N GLN A 26 2.39 9.93 9.69
CA GLN A 26 2.49 10.34 8.29
C GLN A 26 1.78 11.66 8.01
N ARG A 27 0.91 12.14 8.91
CA ARG A 27 0.22 13.43 8.79
C ARG A 27 1.14 14.61 9.09
N LYS A 28 2.30 14.36 9.70
CA LYS A 28 3.29 15.37 10.08
C LYS A 28 4.45 15.49 9.09
N LEU A 29 4.64 14.45 8.27
CA LEU A 29 5.54 14.51 7.13
C LEU A 29 5.06 15.54 6.08
N PRO A 30 6.01 16.23 5.40
CA PRO A 30 7.47 16.04 5.47
C PRO A 30 8.17 16.93 6.52
N VAL A 31 7.43 17.68 7.33
CA VAL A 31 8.00 18.74 8.20
C VAL A 31 8.55 18.17 9.49
N GLU A 32 7.84 17.20 10.09
CA GLU A 32 8.21 16.60 11.38
C GLU A 32 8.11 15.08 11.31
N GLU A 33 9.12 14.39 11.86
CA GLU A 33 9.15 12.95 12.06
C GLU A 33 8.74 12.63 13.51
N ILE A 34 7.45 12.39 13.73
CA ILE A 34 6.88 12.10 15.05
C ILE A 34 6.44 10.64 15.12
N TRP A 35 6.89 9.91 16.14
CA TRP A 35 6.47 8.54 16.40
C TRP A 35 5.41 8.49 17.51
N CYS A 36 4.27 7.88 17.22
CA CYS A 36 3.16 7.70 18.14
C CYS A 36 3.17 6.28 18.70
N SER A 37 3.15 6.14 20.03
CA SER A 37 3.12 4.83 20.69
C SER A 37 1.69 4.44 21.08
N HIS A 38 1.29 3.22 20.75
CA HIS A 38 -0.05 2.66 20.95
C HIS A 38 0.02 1.40 21.81
N ASP A 39 -0.92 1.27 22.75
CA ASP A 39 -1.00 0.19 23.74
C ASP A 39 -2.37 -0.51 23.80
N SER A 40 -3.27 -0.21 22.88
CA SER A 40 -4.61 -0.79 22.83
C SER A 40 -5.18 -0.87 21.42
N ALA A 41 -6.03 -1.86 21.13
CA ALA A 41 -6.73 -1.96 19.84
C ALA A 41 -7.53 -0.70 19.49
N ALA A 42 -8.15 -0.05 20.49
CA ALA A 42 -8.88 1.20 20.29
C ALA A 42 -7.97 2.34 19.81
N SER A 43 -6.78 2.50 20.40
CA SER A 43 -5.82 3.53 19.98
C SER A 43 -5.25 3.26 18.58
N VAL A 44 -5.02 1.99 18.23
CA VAL A 44 -4.60 1.58 16.88
C VAL A 44 -5.70 1.83 15.86
N ALA A 45 -6.95 1.49 16.17
CA ALA A 45 -8.09 1.77 15.30
C ALA A 45 -8.28 3.27 15.05
N ALA A 46 -8.02 4.12 16.07
CA ALA A 46 -8.00 5.57 15.91
C ALA A 46 -6.85 6.02 14.99
N ALA A 47 -5.65 5.49 15.17
CA ALA A 47 -4.50 5.78 14.30
C ALA A 47 -4.77 5.46 12.82
N ILE A 48 -5.48 4.34 12.55
CA ILE A 48 -5.91 3.94 11.20
C ILE A 48 -6.96 4.91 10.64
N ARG A 49 -7.99 5.26 11.43
CA ARG A 49 -9.05 6.21 11.01
C ARG A 49 -8.50 7.59 10.71
N ASP A 50 -7.64 8.09 11.60
CA ASP A 50 -7.08 9.43 11.51
C ASP A 50 -5.94 9.52 10.49
N MET A 51 -5.54 8.41 9.89
CA MET A 51 -4.44 8.27 8.94
C MET A 51 -3.06 8.64 9.51
N VAL A 52 -2.83 8.36 10.80
CA VAL A 52 -1.46 8.29 11.36
C VAL A 52 -0.67 7.24 10.57
N VAL A 53 -1.29 6.08 10.36
CA VAL A 53 -0.82 5.03 9.45
C VAL A 53 -1.79 4.86 8.28
N ARG A 54 -1.24 4.63 7.09
CA ARG A 54 -2.02 4.45 5.86
C ARG A 54 -1.27 3.51 4.90
N GLY A 55 -1.98 3.05 3.87
CA GLY A 55 -1.44 2.07 2.92
C GLY A 55 -2.02 0.70 3.25
N ALA A 56 -2.53 0.00 2.23
CA ALA A 56 -3.32 -1.19 2.46
C ALA A 56 -2.55 -2.23 3.31
N PRO A 57 -1.28 -2.55 3.02
CA PRO A 57 -0.52 -3.48 3.86
C PRO A 57 -0.23 -2.95 5.27
N ALA A 58 0.22 -1.69 5.41
CA ALA A 58 0.51 -1.09 6.70
C ALA A 58 -0.69 -1.04 7.66
N ILE A 59 -1.90 -0.82 7.12
CA ILE A 59 -3.16 -0.87 7.89
C ILE A 59 -3.41 -2.29 8.42
N GLY A 60 -3.25 -3.31 7.58
CA GLY A 60 -3.43 -4.71 8.00
C GLY A 60 -2.42 -5.13 9.08
N ILE A 61 -1.14 -4.78 8.90
CA ILE A 61 -0.08 -5.05 9.88
C ILE A 61 -0.38 -4.37 11.21
N SER A 62 -0.76 -3.08 11.18
CA SER A 62 -1.10 -2.33 12.39
C SER A 62 -2.27 -2.96 13.12
N ALA A 63 -3.32 -3.38 12.41
CA ALA A 63 -4.47 -4.05 13.01
C ALA A 63 -4.11 -5.40 13.64
N ALA A 64 -3.20 -6.17 13.03
CA ALA A 64 -2.70 -7.40 13.61
C ALA A 64 -1.99 -7.14 14.96
N TYR A 65 -1.12 -6.12 15.03
CA TYR A 65 -0.51 -5.72 16.31
C TYR A 65 -1.54 -5.17 17.31
N GLY A 66 -2.57 -4.47 16.83
CA GLY A 66 -3.71 -4.05 17.66
C GLY A 66 -4.38 -5.21 18.40
N LEU A 67 -4.53 -6.37 17.73
CA LEU A 67 -5.06 -7.58 18.36
C LEU A 67 -4.10 -8.22 19.37
N VAL A 68 -2.79 -8.11 19.16
CA VAL A 68 -1.78 -8.57 20.13
C VAL A 68 -1.90 -7.77 21.43
N LEU A 69 -2.05 -6.44 21.32
CA LEU A 69 -2.29 -5.56 22.46
C LEU A 69 -3.60 -5.92 23.19
N ALA A 70 -4.67 -6.17 22.42
CA ALA A 70 -5.96 -6.55 22.98
C ALA A 70 -5.91 -7.89 23.72
N VAL A 71 -5.34 -8.95 23.12
CA VAL A 71 -5.30 -10.27 23.78
C VAL A 71 -4.53 -10.22 25.11
N GLY A 72 -3.44 -9.44 25.16
CA GLY A 72 -2.70 -9.22 26.41
C GLY A 72 -3.56 -8.59 27.50
N ALA A 73 -4.30 -7.53 27.16
CA ALA A 73 -5.21 -6.86 28.09
C ALA A 73 -6.36 -7.77 28.54
N ARG A 74 -7.05 -8.44 27.60
CA ARG A 74 -8.19 -9.32 27.91
C ARG A 74 -7.80 -10.53 28.78
N ILE A 75 -6.60 -11.09 28.59
CA ILE A 75 -6.09 -12.16 29.46
C ILE A 75 -5.83 -11.65 30.88
N ALA A 76 -5.27 -10.44 31.01
CA ALA A 76 -5.00 -9.83 32.31
C ALA A 76 -6.28 -9.54 33.10
N ASP A 77 -7.34 -9.11 32.41
CA ASP A 77 -8.67 -8.86 33.00
C ASP A 77 -9.36 -10.15 33.47
N GLY A 78 -8.99 -11.31 32.91
CA GLY A 78 -9.56 -12.62 33.22
C GLY A 78 -10.94 -12.85 32.60
N GLY A 79 -11.68 -13.85 33.11
CA GLY A 79 -12.97 -14.24 32.56
C GLY A 79 -12.89 -14.92 31.18
N ASP A 80 -13.95 -14.79 30.38
CA ASP A 80 -13.96 -15.28 28.99
C ASP A 80 -13.30 -14.26 28.05
N TRP A 81 -11.97 -14.22 28.11
CA TRP A 81 -11.16 -13.31 27.29
C TRP A 81 -11.37 -13.51 25.79
N ARG A 82 -11.77 -14.72 25.36
CA ARG A 82 -12.05 -15.01 23.94
C ARG A 82 -13.29 -14.28 23.47
N GLN A 83 -14.36 -14.34 24.26
CA GLN A 83 -15.58 -13.59 23.96
C GLN A 83 -15.32 -12.08 23.98
N ALA A 84 -14.56 -11.58 24.96
CA ALA A 84 -14.24 -10.16 25.07
C ALA A 84 -13.41 -9.64 23.88
N LEU A 85 -12.54 -10.49 23.31
CA LEU A 85 -11.72 -10.14 22.15
C LEU A 85 -12.55 -9.84 20.89
N GLU A 86 -13.78 -10.35 20.77
CA GLU A 86 -14.65 -10.06 19.62
C GLU A 86 -14.96 -8.57 19.46
N GLU A 87 -15.02 -7.83 20.57
CA GLU A 87 -15.18 -6.37 20.53
C GLU A 87 -13.96 -5.69 19.89
N ASP A 88 -12.76 -6.18 20.17
CA ASP A 88 -11.51 -5.62 19.64
C ASP A 88 -11.36 -5.90 18.15
N PHE A 89 -11.76 -7.09 17.69
CA PHE A 89 -11.87 -7.40 16.27
C PHE A 89 -12.83 -6.44 15.57
N LYS A 90 -14.00 -6.19 16.16
CA LYS A 90 -14.98 -5.27 15.61
C LYS A 90 -14.44 -3.84 15.53
N VAL A 91 -13.82 -3.34 16.60
CA VAL A 91 -13.26 -1.98 16.66
C VAL A 91 -12.17 -1.76 15.59
N LEU A 92 -11.33 -2.77 15.36
CA LEU A 92 -10.30 -2.71 14.32
C LEU A 92 -10.91 -2.82 12.91
N ALA A 93 -11.86 -3.73 12.68
CA ALA A 93 -12.54 -3.89 11.40
C ALA A 93 -13.32 -2.63 10.97
N ASP A 94 -14.00 -1.98 11.92
CA ASP A 94 -14.77 -0.76 11.69
C ASP A 94 -13.88 0.48 11.47
N SER A 95 -12.56 0.36 11.62
CA SER A 95 -11.64 1.49 11.39
C SER A 95 -11.65 1.94 9.92
N ARG A 96 -11.63 1.01 8.96
CA ARG A 96 -11.74 1.29 7.51
C ARG A 96 -12.38 0.10 6.75
N PRO A 97 -13.72 0.04 6.69
CA PRO A 97 -14.47 -1.13 6.17
C PRO A 97 -14.22 -1.51 4.71
N THR A 98 -13.59 -0.64 3.91
CA THR A 98 -13.28 -0.90 2.50
C THR A 98 -11.86 -1.45 2.28
N ALA A 99 -11.01 -1.48 3.31
CA ALA A 99 -9.61 -1.89 3.19
C ALA A 99 -9.48 -3.43 3.22
N VAL A 100 -9.25 -4.08 2.08
CA VAL A 100 -9.18 -5.56 1.99
C VAL A 100 -8.06 -6.13 2.86
N ASN A 101 -6.89 -5.51 2.85
CA ASN A 101 -5.73 -5.94 3.64
C ASN A 101 -5.98 -5.89 5.17
N LEU A 102 -6.88 -5.02 5.65
CA LEU A 102 -7.32 -5.00 7.05
C LEU A 102 -8.03 -6.31 7.39
N PHE A 103 -9.05 -6.68 6.63
CA PHE A 103 -9.81 -7.91 6.86
C PHE A 103 -8.96 -9.15 6.63
N TRP A 104 -8.08 -9.15 5.63
CA TRP A 104 -7.13 -10.23 5.41
C TRP A 104 -6.26 -10.46 6.66
N ALA A 105 -5.66 -9.41 7.24
CA ALA A 105 -4.82 -9.54 8.43
C ALA A 105 -5.62 -9.98 9.66
N LEU A 106 -6.82 -9.43 9.88
CA LEU A 106 -7.71 -9.86 10.97
C LEU A 106 -8.11 -11.33 10.81
N ASN A 107 -8.41 -11.80 9.60
CA ASN A 107 -8.72 -13.20 9.33
C ASN A 107 -7.53 -14.12 9.61
N GLN A 108 -6.31 -13.71 9.26
CA GLN A 108 -5.09 -14.47 9.60
C GLN A 108 -4.90 -14.61 11.12
N MET A 109 -5.17 -13.53 11.88
CA MET A 109 -5.13 -13.54 13.34
C MET A 109 -6.24 -14.42 13.93
N ARG A 110 -7.44 -14.38 13.35
CA ARG A 110 -8.58 -15.24 13.70
C ARG A 110 -8.25 -16.72 13.52
N GLU A 111 -7.76 -17.10 12.35
CA GLU A 111 -7.35 -18.47 12.06
C GLU A 111 -6.27 -18.96 13.02
N ARG A 112 -5.33 -18.09 13.40
CA ARG A 112 -4.29 -18.42 14.37
C ARG A 112 -4.88 -18.68 15.77
N LEU A 113 -5.81 -17.84 16.21
CA LEU A 113 -6.52 -17.96 17.49
C LEU A 113 -7.32 -19.27 17.56
N ASP A 114 -7.97 -19.66 16.47
CA ASP A 114 -8.77 -20.89 16.38
C ASP A 114 -7.90 -22.15 16.41
N ARG A 115 -6.64 -22.04 15.95
CA ARG A 115 -5.66 -23.13 15.94
C ARG A 115 -4.79 -23.20 17.21
N LEU A 116 -5.08 -22.39 18.23
CA LEU A 116 -4.35 -22.45 19.50
C LEU A 116 -4.42 -23.85 20.12
N LYS A 117 -3.27 -24.39 20.50
CA LYS A 117 -3.20 -25.69 21.18
C LYS A 117 -3.51 -25.55 22.67
N PRO A 118 -4.05 -26.59 23.33
CA PRO A 118 -4.17 -26.60 24.78
C PRO A 118 -2.81 -26.33 25.46
N GLY A 119 -2.75 -25.34 26.35
CA GLY A 119 -1.54 -24.94 27.06
C GLY A 119 -0.59 -24.02 26.29
N GLU A 120 -0.93 -23.64 25.06
CA GLU A 120 -0.20 -22.61 24.31
C GLU A 120 -0.54 -21.21 24.85
N ASP A 121 0.46 -20.36 25.03
CA ASP A 121 0.27 -18.96 25.41
C ASP A 121 -0.38 -18.17 24.25
N PRO A 122 -1.63 -17.69 24.39
CA PRO A 122 -2.31 -16.96 23.32
C PRO A 122 -1.62 -15.66 22.93
N TYR A 123 -0.99 -14.97 23.90
CA TYR A 123 -0.29 -13.71 23.63
C TYR A 123 0.90 -13.96 22.71
N ALA A 124 1.82 -14.86 23.12
CA ALA A 124 3.01 -15.20 22.33
C ALA A 124 2.64 -15.78 20.94
N ALA A 125 1.57 -16.57 20.87
CA ALA A 125 1.10 -17.15 19.62
C ALA A 125 0.57 -16.12 18.62
N LEU A 126 -0.18 -15.12 19.08
CA LEU A 126 -0.70 -14.05 18.24
C LEU A 126 0.38 -13.01 17.92
N GLU A 127 1.28 -12.71 18.85
CA GLU A 127 2.45 -11.85 18.61
C GLU A 127 3.31 -12.41 17.49
N ALA A 128 3.66 -13.70 17.53
CA ALA A 128 4.41 -14.36 16.47
C ALA A 128 3.68 -14.31 15.12
N GLN A 129 2.34 -14.38 15.11
CA GLN A 129 1.55 -14.28 13.90
C GLN A 129 1.54 -12.86 13.32
N ALA A 130 1.43 -11.83 14.16
CA ALA A 130 1.49 -10.43 13.72
C ALA A 130 2.88 -10.08 13.16
N ILE A 131 3.95 -10.52 13.83
CA ILE A 131 5.33 -10.40 13.34
C ILE A 131 5.48 -11.13 12.00
N SER A 132 4.97 -12.35 11.89
CA SER A 132 5.02 -13.11 10.64
C SER A 132 4.28 -12.41 9.49
N ILE A 133 3.15 -11.76 9.75
CA ILE A 133 2.42 -10.95 8.76
C ILE A 133 3.30 -9.77 8.29
N HIS A 134 3.92 -9.06 9.22
CA HIS A 134 4.82 -7.94 8.93
C HIS A 134 6.03 -8.38 8.09
N ASP A 135 6.74 -9.41 8.53
CA ASP A 135 7.91 -9.93 7.83
C ASP A 135 7.56 -10.49 6.44
N SER A 136 6.41 -11.16 6.32
CA SER A 136 5.95 -11.69 5.02
C SER A 136 5.65 -10.57 4.02
N ASP A 137 5.06 -9.46 4.48
CA ASP A 137 4.84 -8.29 3.62
C ASP A 137 6.18 -7.69 3.16
N ARG A 138 7.14 -7.52 4.08
CA ARG A 138 8.48 -7.02 3.75
C ARG A 138 9.20 -7.90 2.73
N GLU A 139 9.11 -9.23 2.84
CA GLU A 139 9.66 -10.14 1.84
C GLU A 139 8.90 -10.09 0.50
N ALA A 140 7.57 -9.95 0.53
CA ALA A 140 6.78 -9.77 -0.68
C ALA A 140 7.18 -8.49 -1.43
N ASN A 141 7.48 -7.41 -0.70
CA ASN A 141 7.94 -6.14 -1.25
C ASN A 141 9.28 -6.30 -1.98
N LEU A 142 10.22 -7.07 -1.39
CA LEU A 142 11.51 -7.39 -2.00
C LEU A 142 11.35 -8.25 -3.27
N ALA A 143 10.46 -9.23 -3.27
CA ALA A 143 10.18 -10.07 -4.43
C ALA A 143 9.56 -9.26 -5.59
N MET A 144 8.56 -8.43 -5.28
CA MET A 144 7.95 -7.52 -6.25
C MET A 144 8.96 -6.53 -6.84
N ALA A 145 9.84 -5.97 -6.00
CA ALA A 145 10.90 -5.07 -6.45
C ALA A 145 11.82 -5.74 -7.48
N GLN A 146 12.20 -7.00 -7.25
CA GLN A 146 13.00 -7.80 -8.19
C GLN A 146 12.25 -8.03 -9.51
N PHE A 147 11.00 -8.49 -9.46
CA PHE A 147 10.22 -8.75 -10.69
C PHE A 147 9.94 -7.49 -11.49
N GLY A 148 9.63 -6.37 -10.82
CA GLY A 148 9.37 -5.09 -11.47
C GLY A 148 10.62 -4.49 -12.10
N VAL A 149 11.79 -4.55 -11.45
CA VAL A 149 13.03 -4.04 -12.07
C VAL A 149 13.42 -4.85 -13.30
N ASP A 150 13.15 -6.16 -13.30
CA ASP A 150 13.38 -7.02 -14.47
C ASP A 150 12.50 -6.62 -15.66
N LEU A 151 11.26 -6.16 -15.44
CA LEU A 151 10.41 -5.59 -16.49
C LEU A 151 10.97 -4.29 -17.07
N ILE A 152 11.43 -3.38 -16.20
CA ILE A 152 12.05 -2.11 -16.60
C ILE A 152 13.29 -2.39 -17.47
N ARG A 153 14.15 -3.32 -17.01
CA ARG A 153 15.37 -3.72 -17.73
C ARG A 153 15.08 -4.41 -19.06
N ARG A 154 14.06 -5.27 -19.12
CA ARG A 154 13.61 -5.92 -20.37
C ARG A 154 13.06 -4.92 -21.37
N HIS A 155 12.43 -3.85 -20.91
CA HIS A 155 11.96 -2.78 -21.79
C HIS A 155 13.14 -2.02 -22.40
N GLN A 156 14.03 -1.48 -21.55
CA GLN A 156 15.22 -0.74 -21.97
C GLN A 156 16.34 -0.86 -20.93
N GLY A 157 17.60 -1.00 -21.37
CA GLY A 157 18.77 -1.17 -20.49
C GLY A 157 19.48 0.12 -20.07
N ASN A 158 19.06 1.27 -20.58
CA ASN A 158 19.57 2.60 -20.23
C ASN A 158 18.71 3.26 -19.12
N PRO A 159 19.24 4.30 -18.45
CA PRO A 159 18.45 5.11 -17.52
C PRO A 159 17.17 5.63 -18.16
N GLN A 160 16.07 5.51 -17.44
CA GLN A 160 14.70 5.80 -17.89
C GLN A 160 14.03 6.85 -17.01
N ASN A 161 13.13 7.62 -17.61
CA ASN A 161 12.20 8.46 -16.87
C ASN A 161 10.97 7.65 -16.48
N LEU A 162 10.63 7.66 -15.20
CA LEU A 162 9.50 6.94 -14.60
C LEU A 162 8.50 7.94 -14.03
N LEU A 163 7.21 7.58 -13.98
CA LEU A 163 6.16 8.35 -13.31
C LEU A 163 5.47 7.46 -12.25
N THR A 164 5.17 8.02 -11.09
CA THR A 164 4.42 7.35 -10.03
C THR A 164 3.32 8.25 -9.47
N HIS A 165 2.32 7.62 -8.86
CA HIS A 165 1.16 8.29 -8.29
C HIS A 165 0.88 7.79 -6.87
N CYS A 166 0.37 8.66 -6.00
CA CYS A 166 0.18 8.40 -4.58
C CYS A 166 1.50 8.07 -3.84
N ASN A 167 1.38 7.33 -2.75
CA ASN A 167 2.49 6.79 -1.99
C ASN A 167 2.28 5.29 -1.76
N THR A 168 3.24 4.51 -2.24
CA THR A 168 3.22 3.03 -2.26
C THR A 168 4.61 2.51 -1.91
N GLY A 169 5.27 3.23 -1.01
CA GLY A 169 6.61 2.96 -0.51
C GLY A 169 6.64 2.29 0.85
N ALA A 170 7.78 2.39 1.51
CA ALA A 170 7.98 1.82 2.85
C ALA A 170 7.02 2.41 3.89
N LEU A 171 6.51 3.63 3.65
CA LEU A 171 5.49 4.26 4.49
C LEU A 171 4.11 3.59 4.37
N ALA A 172 3.84 2.92 3.25
CA ALA A 172 2.55 2.29 2.98
C ALA A 172 2.53 0.78 3.27
N THR A 173 3.66 0.19 3.66
CA THR A 173 3.87 -1.25 3.79
C THR A 173 4.66 -1.62 5.06
N GLY A 174 4.96 -2.89 5.26
CA GLY A 174 5.87 -3.41 6.28
C GLY A 174 7.36 -3.18 5.99
N GLY A 175 7.68 -2.40 4.95
CA GLY A 175 9.05 -2.06 4.55
C GLY A 175 9.22 -2.08 3.03
N PHE A 176 10.19 -1.33 2.50
CA PHE A 176 10.52 -1.15 1.07
C PHE A 176 9.45 -0.53 0.16
N GLY A 177 8.21 -1.00 0.23
CA GLY A 177 7.10 -0.60 -0.63
C GLY A 177 6.90 -1.50 -1.85
N THR A 178 5.82 -1.24 -2.57
CA THR A 178 5.47 -1.95 -3.80
C THR A 178 6.06 -1.24 -5.02
N ALA A 179 5.35 -0.26 -5.61
CA ALA A 179 5.84 0.47 -6.79
C ALA A 179 7.10 1.27 -6.47
N LEU A 180 7.20 1.88 -5.27
CA LEU A 180 8.44 2.55 -4.90
C LEU A 180 9.56 1.55 -4.58
N GLY A 181 9.23 0.32 -4.15
CA GLY A 181 10.18 -0.79 -4.05
C GLY A 181 10.83 -1.11 -5.40
N VAL A 182 10.02 -1.18 -6.47
CA VAL A 182 10.51 -1.33 -7.85
C VAL A 182 11.38 -0.15 -8.28
N ILE A 183 10.95 1.08 -8.00
CA ILE A 183 11.72 2.29 -8.33
C ILE A 183 13.06 2.34 -7.58
N ARG A 184 13.09 1.96 -6.30
CA ARG A 184 14.33 1.83 -5.50
C ARG A 184 15.26 0.79 -6.12
N ALA A 185 14.74 -0.38 -6.49
CA ALA A 185 15.52 -1.42 -7.15
C ALA A 185 16.09 -0.93 -8.50
N ALA A 186 15.27 -0.27 -9.32
CA ALA A 186 15.70 0.32 -10.59
C ALA A 186 16.78 1.39 -10.40
N HIS A 187 16.66 2.24 -9.38
CA HIS A 187 17.67 3.24 -9.05
C HIS A 187 19.01 2.59 -8.65
N LEU A 188 18.97 1.56 -7.80
CA LEU A 188 20.17 0.80 -7.43
C LEU A 188 20.84 0.13 -8.63
N GLU A 189 20.10 -0.18 -9.69
CA GLU A 189 20.66 -0.72 -10.94
C GLU A 189 21.13 0.34 -11.93
N GLY A 190 20.97 1.63 -11.61
CA GLY A 190 21.30 2.72 -12.54
C GLY A 190 20.32 2.80 -13.71
N LEU A 191 19.09 2.30 -13.56
CA LEU A 191 18.04 2.33 -14.59
C LEU A 191 17.13 3.57 -14.47
N VAL A 192 17.38 4.47 -13.52
CA VAL A 192 16.55 5.65 -13.27
C VAL A 192 17.31 6.93 -13.61
N GLU A 193 16.79 7.68 -14.58
CA GLU A 193 17.23 9.05 -14.89
C GLU A 193 16.50 10.07 -14.00
N ARG A 194 15.16 9.94 -13.93
CA ARG A 194 14.28 10.79 -13.11
C ARG A 194 13.01 10.04 -12.76
N VAL A 195 12.52 10.25 -11.54
CA VAL A 195 11.17 9.83 -11.12
C VAL A 195 10.29 11.06 -11.01
N TYR A 196 9.26 11.13 -11.84
CA TYR A 196 8.21 12.14 -11.74
C TYR A 196 7.16 11.65 -10.75
N VAL A 197 6.83 12.49 -9.78
CA VAL A 197 5.94 12.18 -8.67
C VAL A 197 4.76 13.13 -8.75
N ASP A 198 3.62 12.60 -9.14
CA ASP A 198 2.36 13.35 -9.06
C ASP A 198 2.10 13.75 -7.60
N GLU A 199 1.77 15.01 -7.34
CA GLU A 199 1.53 15.50 -5.98
C GLU A 199 0.42 14.72 -5.26
N THR A 200 -0.54 14.19 -6.04
CA THR A 200 -1.65 13.34 -5.62
C THR A 200 -2.65 14.07 -4.74
N ARG A 201 -3.38 15.02 -5.32
CA ARG A 201 -4.51 15.67 -4.64
C ARG A 201 -5.65 14.67 -4.37
N PRO A 202 -6.50 14.92 -3.35
CA PRO A 202 -6.45 16.07 -2.44
C PRO A 202 -5.41 15.97 -1.32
N TRP A 203 -5.01 14.77 -0.91
CA TRP A 203 -4.26 14.58 0.35
C TRP A 203 -2.75 14.84 0.23
N LEU A 204 -2.26 14.98 -1.00
CA LEU A 204 -0.88 15.30 -1.34
C LEU A 204 0.12 14.20 -0.95
N GLN A 205 -0.27 12.91 -1.06
CA GLN A 205 0.61 11.80 -0.69
C GLN A 205 1.92 11.82 -1.47
N GLY A 206 1.88 12.16 -2.76
CA GLY A 206 3.08 12.16 -3.59
C GLY A 206 4.07 13.24 -3.16
N SER A 207 3.59 14.46 -2.94
CA SER A 207 4.43 15.58 -2.47
C SER A 207 4.96 15.36 -1.06
N ARG A 208 4.12 14.84 -0.15
CA ARG A 208 4.45 14.79 1.28
C ARG A 208 5.21 13.54 1.69
N LEU A 209 4.86 12.39 1.09
CA LEU A 209 5.35 11.08 1.51
C LEU A 209 6.31 10.50 0.48
N THR A 210 5.89 10.41 -0.79
CA THR A 210 6.70 9.80 -1.86
C THR A 210 7.97 10.59 -2.14
N ALA A 211 7.85 11.91 -2.31
CA ALA A 211 9.02 12.76 -2.53
C ALA A 211 9.97 12.74 -1.31
N TRP A 212 9.42 12.70 -0.10
CA TRP A 212 10.20 12.63 1.14
C TRP A 212 11.01 11.34 1.23
N GLU A 213 10.39 10.18 1.00
CA GLU A 213 11.12 8.91 1.07
C GLU A 213 12.17 8.80 -0.05
N LEU A 214 11.81 9.13 -1.30
CA LEU A 214 12.73 9.05 -2.43
C LEU A 214 13.94 9.97 -2.26
N LEU A 215 13.74 11.16 -1.66
CA LEU A 215 14.83 12.07 -1.30
C LEU A 215 15.77 11.43 -0.26
N GLY A 216 15.23 10.77 0.78
CA GLY A 216 16.02 10.08 1.81
C GLY A 216 16.90 8.94 1.24
N ASP A 217 16.49 8.35 0.13
CA ASP A 217 17.26 7.31 -0.56
C ASP A 217 18.20 7.84 -1.64
N GLY A 218 18.15 9.14 -1.95
CA GLY A 218 18.94 9.74 -3.04
C GLY A 218 18.41 9.44 -4.44
N VAL A 219 17.16 8.97 -4.57
CA VAL A 219 16.52 8.77 -5.86
C VAL A 219 16.24 10.15 -6.49
N PRO A 220 16.61 10.39 -7.76
CA PRO A 220 16.36 11.67 -8.41
C PRO A 220 14.86 11.84 -8.68
N ALA A 221 14.13 12.40 -7.74
CA ALA A 221 12.69 12.66 -7.84
C ALA A 221 12.38 14.11 -8.25
N MET A 222 11.22 14.32 -8.88
CA MET A 222 10.66 15.64 -9.19
C MET A 222 9.15 15.60 -9.01
N VAL A 223 8.63 16.46 -8.14
CA VAL A 223 7.18 16.58 -7.92
C VAL A 223 6.54 17.39 -9.05
N ASN A 224 5.37 16.96 -9.50
CA ASN A 224 4.54 17.69 -10.46
C ASN A 224 3.08 17.74 -10.01
N ALA A 225 2.35 18.76 -10.46
CA ALA A 225 0.89 18.77 -10.37
C ALA A 225 0.33 17.57 -11.15
N ASP A 226 -0.76 16.97 -10.66
CA ASP A 226 -1.40 15.80 -11.29
C ASP A 226 -1.77 16.09 -12.76
N SER A 227 -2.23 17.32 -13.04
CA SER A 227 -2.60 17.76 -14.39
C SER A 227 -1.42 17.90 -15.37
N ALA A 228 -0.17 17.85 -14.89
CA ALA A 228 1.01 17.93 -15.73
C ALA A 228 1.40 16.56 -16.35
N ALA A 229 0.84 15.45 -15.87
CA ALA A 229 1.23 14.10 -16.28
C ALA A 229 1.19 13.90 -17.81
N ALA A 230 0.13 14.33 -18.48
CA ALA A 230 0.03 14.24 -19.95
C ALA A 230 1.15 15.02 -20.67
N HIS A 231 1.46 16.23 -20.18
CA HIS A 231 2.54 17.03 -20.74
C HIS A 231 3.90 16.38 -20.52
N LEU A 232 4.12 15.76 -19.36
CA LEU A 232 5.33 15.01 -19.06
C LEU A 232 5.48 13.80 -19.98
N MET A 233 4.43 12.99 -20.15
CA MET A 233 4.44 11.86 -21.08
C MET A 233 4.78 12.31 -22.52
N LYS A 234 4.26 13.46 -22.95
CA LYS A 234 4.54 14.05 -24.27
C LYS A 234 5.98 14.59 -24.41
N SER A 235 6.56 15.15 -23.36
CA SER A 235 7.77 16.01 -23.48
C SER A 235 9.03 15.46 -22.81
N ARG A 236 8.91 14.49 -21.91
CA ARG A 236 10.01 13.97 -21.08
C ARG A 236 10.40 12.54 -21.40
N GLY A 237 9.73 11.86 -22.32
CA GLY A 237 10.05 10.46 -22.65
C GLY A 237 9.85 9.55 -21.44
N ILE A 238 8.69 9.65 -20.78
CA ILE A 238 8.31 8.72 -19.71
C ILE A 238 8.19 7.33 -20.33
N SER A 239 8.85 6.35 -19.72
CA SER A 239 8.84 4.95 -20.19
C SER A 239 7.78 4.11 -19.48
N TRP A 240 7.63 4.33 -18.18
CA TRP A 240 6.71 3.61 -17.32
C TRP A 240 5.97 4.57 -16.39
N VAL A 241 4.66 4.33 -16.25
CA VAL A 241 3.90 4.66 -15.06
C VAL A 241 3.92 3.44 -14.15
N ILE A 242 4.32 3.61 -12.90
CA ILE A 242 4.40 2.54 -11.91
C ILE A 242 3.58 2.95 -10.70
N VAL A 243 2.53 2.19 -10.37
CA VAL A 243 1.59 2.50 -9.30
C VAL A 243 1.34 1.28 -8.42
N GLY A 244 0.78 1.50 -7.23
CA GLY A 244 0.25 0.43 -6.40
C GLY A 244 -1.20 0.08 -6.72
N ALA A 245 -1.85 -0.62 -5.80
CA ALA A 245 -3.28 -0.88 -5.81
C ALA A 245 -3.82 -0.91 -4.37
N ASP A 246 -5.09 -0.57 -4.21
CA ASP A 246 -5.86 -0.79 -2.98
C ASP A 246 -6.73 -2.05 -3.09
N ARG A 247 -7.14 -2.42 -4.31
CA ARG A 247 -7.84 -3.68 -4.61
C ARG A 247 -7.66 -4.07 -6.07
N ILE A 248 -7.50 -5.36 -6.34
CA ILE A 248 -7.45 -5.93 -7.69
C ILE A 248 -8.50 -7.04 -7.79
N THR A 249 -9.35 -7.03 -8.80
CA THR A 249 -10.43 -8.02 -8.98
C THR A 249 -9.94 -9.27 -9.72
N ALA A 250 -10.81 -10.28 -9.85
CA ALA A 250 -10.49 -11.52 -10.55
C ALA A 250 -10.17 -11.32 -12.04
N ASN A 251 -10.77 -10.34 -12.72
CA ASN A 251 -10.44 -10.05 -14.13
C ASN A 251 -9.16 -9.20 -14.29
N GLY A 252 -8.64 -8.62 -13.20
CA GLY A 252 -7.46 -7.77 -13.18
C GLY A 252 -7.74 -6.26 -13.21
N ASP A 253 -8.99 -5.82 -13.07
CA ASP A 253 -9.30 -4.40 -12.85
C ASP A 253 -8.71 -3.96 -11.52
N VAL A 254 -8.20 -2.73 -11.49
CA VAL A 254 -7.43 -2.22 -10.35
C VAL A 254 -8.10 -0.96 -9.81
N ALA A 255 -8.54 -1.02 -8.55
CA ALA A 255 -8.83 0.19 -7.79
C ALA A 255 -7.55 0.71 -7.14
N ASN A 256 -7.26 1.98 -7.39
CA ASN A 256 -6.14 2.69 -6.76
C ASN A 256 -6.50 4.17 -6.61
N LYS A 257 -5.61 4.97 -6.01
CA LYS A 257 -5.80 6.39 -5.74
C LYS A 257 -6.37 7.14 -6.96
N ILE A 258 -7.36 8.00 -6.72
CA ILE A 258 -7.97 8.88 -7.74
C ILE A 258 -6.88 9.57 -8.57
N GLY A 259 -7.00 9.48 -9.90
CA GLY A 259 -5.97 9.87 -10.87
C GLY A 259 -5.28 8.66 -11.53
N THR A 260 -5.37 7.45 -10.97
CA THR A 260 -4.72 6.27 -11.54
C THR A 260 -5.32 5.89 -12.89
N TYR A 261 -6.65 5.87 -13.00
CA TYR A 261 -7.33 5.62 -14.27
C TYR A 261 -6.98 6.68 -15.32
N GLN A 262 -6.93 7.96 -14.91
CA GLN A 262 -6.49 9.04 -15.79
C GLN A 262 -5.08 8.77 -16.34
N LEU A 263 -4.14 8.37 -15.49
CA LEU A 263 -2.78 8.04 -15.92
C LEU A 263 -2.74 6.85 -16.88
N ALA A 264 -3.56 5.83 -16.67
CA ALA A 264 -3.62 4.66 -17.54
C ALA A 264 -4.10 5.03 -18.95
N VAL A 265 -5.15 5.86 -19.05
CA VAL A 265 -5.65 6.40 -20.33
C VAL A 265 -4.58 7.24 -21.04
N LEU A 266 -3.90 8.12 -20.29
CA LEU A 266 -2.82 8.94 -20.84
C LEU A 266 -1.62 8.10 -21.30
N ALA A 267 -1.26 7.07 -20.52
CA ALA A 267 -0.16 6.18 -20.83
C ALA A 267 -0.42 5.43 -22.14
N MET A 268 -1.63 4.86 -22.29
CA MET A 268 -2.06 4.24 -23.55
C MET A 268 -1.98 5.22 -24.73
N HIS A 269 -2.49 6.45 -24.58
CA HIS A 269 -2.46 7.46 -25.64
C HIS A 269 -1.03 7.82 -26.10
N HIS A 270 -0.09 7.89 -25.15
CA HIS A 270 1.30 8.29 -25.42
C HIS A 270 2.24 7.11 -25.67
N GLY A 271 1.76 5.86 -25.62
CA GLY A 271 2.59 4.67 -25.76
C GLY A 271 3.54 4.43 -24.57
N VAL A 272 3.22 4.98 -23.41
CA VAL A 272 3.91 4.75 -22.14
C VAL A 272 3.39 3.46 -21.52
N ARG A 273 4.28 2.67 -20.92
CA ARG A 273 3.88 1.42 -20.27
C ARG A 273 3.24 1.66 -18.91
N PHE A 274 2.30 0.80 -18.51
CA PHE A 274 1.60 0.92 -17.23
C PHE A 274 1.78 -0.33 -16.36
N MET A 275 2.46 -0.18 -15.23
CA MET A 275 2.77 -1.24 -14.27
C MET A 275 2.02 -1.01 -12.95
N VAL A 276 1.27 -2.03 -12.52
CA VAL A 276 0.69 -2.10 -11.18
C VAL A 276 1.53 -3.05 -10.34
N VAL A 277 1.90 -2.65 -9.13
CA VAL A 277 2.70 -3.44 -8.20
C VAL A 277 1.94 -3.57 -6.88
N ALA A 278 1.48 -4.77 -6.56
CA ALA A 278 0.71 -5.03 -5.35
C ALA A 278 0.87 -6.48 -4.89
N ALA A 279 0.85 -6.70 -3.59
CA ALA A 279 0.93 -8.05 -3.03
C ALA A 279 -0.33 -8.86 -3.42
N SER A 280 -0.20 -10.20 -3.48
CA SER A 280 -1.35 -11.04 -3.81
C SER A 280 -2.49 -11.00 -2.76
N SER A 281 -2.23 -10.48 -1.56
CA SER A 281 -3.24 -10.19 -0.54
C SER A 281 -4.16 -9.01 -0.90
N THR A 282 -3.78 -8.20 -1.87
CA THR A 282 -4.61 -7.10 -2.44
C THR A 282 -5.53 -7.60 -3.57
N ILE A 283 -5.39 -8.86 -4.00
CA ILE A 283 -6.25 -9.48 -5.01
C ILE A 283 -7.49 -10.07 -4.36
N ASP A 284 -8.65 -9.54 -4.72
CA ASP A 284 -9.96 -9.99 -4.34
C ASP A 284 -10.56 -10.85 -5.46
N MET A 285 -10.34 -12.16 -5.37
CA MET A 285 -10.86 -13.13 -6.34
C MET A 285 -12.39 -13.34 -6.23
N ALA A 286 -13.06 -12.71 -5.25
CA ALA A 286 -14.51 -12.80 -5.12
C ALA A 286 -15.25 -11.78 -5.99
N LEU A 287 -14.57 -10.74 -6.48
CA LEU A 287 -15.13 -9.74 -7.40
C LEU A 287 -14.74 -10.09 -8.84
N GLU A 288 -15.72 -10.19 -9.73
CA GLU A 288 -15.50 -10.51 -11.14
C GLU A 288 -14.93 -9.31 -11.90
N SER A 289 -15.38 -8.09 -11.56
CA SER A 289 -15.01 -6.86 -12.26
C SER A 289 -14.91 -5.65 -11.34
N GLY A 290 -14.24 -4.60 -11.82
CA GLY A 290 -14.07 -3.35 -11.09
C GLY A 290 -15.37 -2.58 -10.81
N GLU A 291 -16.46 -2.89 -11.52
CA GLU A 291 -17.79 -2.29 -11.28
C GLU A 291 -18.36 -2.65 -9.90
N GLU A 292 -17.90 -3.75 -9.32
CA GLU A 292 -18.35 -4.21 -8.00
C GLU A 292 -17.60 -3.52 -6.85
N ILE A 293 -16.58 -2.72 -7.16
CA ILE A 293 -15.80 -2.00 -6.16
C ILE A 293 -16.57 -0.75 -5.74
N GLN A 294 -16.95 -0.70 -4.46
CA GLN A 294 -17.49 0.53 -3.86
C GLN A 294 -16.38 1.56 -3.67
N ILE A 295 -16.51 2.70 -4.35
CA ILE A 295 -15.56 3.81 -4.26
C ILE A 295 -15.85 4.66 -3.03
N GLU A 296 -14.82 4.86 -2.21
CA GLU A 296 -14.86 5.74 -1.05
C GLU A 296 -14.95 7.21 -1.52
N GLU A 297 -16.03 7.90 -1.14
CA GLU A 297 -16.14 9.35 -1.23
C GLU A 297 -15.88 9.97 0.14
N ARG A 298 -15.03 10.99 0.19
CA ARG A 298 -14.61 11.65 1.43
C ARG A 298 -15.10 13.09 1.51
N ALA A 299 -14.94 13.69 2.69
CA ALA A 299 -15.36 15.07 2.92
C ALA A 299 -14.74 16.04 1.89
N GLY A 300 -15.57 16.95 1.38
CA GLY A 300 -15.14 17.96 0.41
C GLY A 300 -14.05 18.89 0.92
N SER A 301 -13.89 19.04 2.23
CA SER A 301 -12.84 19.85 2.85
C SER A 301 -11.43 19.45 2.42
N GLU A 302 -11.18 18.18 2.08
CA GLU A 302 -9.85 17.76 1.57
C GLU A 302 -9.51 18.45 0.24
N LEU A 303 -10.52 18.72 -0.59
CA LEU A 303 -10.37 19.47 -1.83
C LEU A 303 -10.40 20.98 -1.61
N LEU A 304 -11.21 21.47 -0.68
CA LEU A 304 -11.48 22.91 -0.52
C LEU A 304 -10.49 23.60 0.42
N GLU A 305 -9.76 22.83 1.23
CA GLU A 305 -8.86 23.30 2.27
C GLU A 305 -7.48 22.63 2.16
N VAL A 306 -6.46 23.33 2.65
CA VAL A 306 -5.13 22.78 2.92
C VAL A 306 -4.73 23.23 4.32
N ASP A 307 -4.39 22.28 5.19
CA ASP A 307 -3.99 22.55 6.59
C ASP A 307 -5.03 23.41 7.36
N GLY A 308 -6.32 23.05 7.20
CA GLY A 308 -7.45 23.77 7.81
C GLY A 308 -7.71 25.18 7.25
N ARG A 309 -6.95 25.60 6.22
CA ARG A 309 -7.14 26.88 5.54
C ARG A 309 -7.88 26.67 4.25
N ARG A 310 -9.09 27.21 4.18
CA ARG A 310 -9.89 27.22 2.95
C ARG A 310 -9.26 28.12 1.91
N PHE A 311 -9.05 27.57 0.71
CA PHE A 311 -8.56 28.33 -0.45
C PHE A 311 -9.56 28.32 -1.62
N ALA A 312 -10.54 27.41 -1.59
CA ALA A 312 -11.62 27.33 -2.58
C ALA A 312 -12.86 28.12 -2.14
N ALA A 313 -13.72 28.46 -3.12
CA ALA A 313 -15.01 29.10 -2.87
C ALA A 313 -15.95 28.21 -2.03
N ASP A 314 -17.04 28.80 -1.52
CA ASP A 314 -18.06 28.06 -0.78
C ASP A 314 -19.00 27.27 -1.71
N VAL A 315 -18.50 26.13 -2.18
CA VAL A 315 -19.18 25.25 -3.14
C VAL A 315 -19.09 23.80 -2.68
N GLU A 316 -20.04 22.99 -3.16
CA GLU A 316 -20.00 21.53 -3.03
C GLU A 316 -18.80 20.95 -3.78
N ALA A 317 -18.22 19.89 -3.23
CA ALA A 317 -17.08 19.20 -3.83
C ALA A 317 -17.40 17.73 -4.06
N PHE A 318 -17.01 17.23 -5.24
CA PHE A 318 -17.04 15.81 -5.59
C PHE A 318 -15.66 15.22 -5.30
N ASN A 319 -15.57 14.31 -4.32
CA ASN A 319 -14.29 13.81 -3.79
C ASN A 319 -14.24 12.27 -3.67
N PRO A 320 -14.33 11.52 -4.78
CA PRO A 320 -13.92 10.12 -4.79
C PRO A 320 -12.41 10.04 -4.58
N VAL A 321 -11.95 9.21 -3.65
CA VAL A 321 -10.51 9.08 -3.35
C VAL A 321 -9.85 7.87 -3.98
N PHE A 322 -10.60 7.11 -4.77
CA PHE A 322 -10.12 6.04 -5.62
C PHE A 322 -10.82 6.09 -6.97
N ASP A 323 -10.20 5.53 -8.00
CA ASP A 323 -10.82 5.20 -9.27
C ASP A 323 -10.47 3.76 -9.67
N VAL A 324 -11.13 3.25 -10.71
CA VAL A 324 -10.91 1.90 -11.23
C VAL A 324 -10.26 1.99 -12.60
N THR A 325 -9.10 1.37 -12.75
CA THR A 325 -8.40 1.17 -14.02
C THR A 325 -8.76 -0.20 -14.60
N PRO A 326 -9.40 -0.25 -15.78
CA PRO A 326 -9.65 -1.51 -16.47
C PRO A 326 -8.37 -2.28 -16.82
N ALA A 327 -8.45 -3.61 -16.76
CA ALA A 327 -7.33 -4.52 -17.03
C ALA A 327 -6.68 -4.32 -18.42
N ASP A 328 -7.42 -3.86 -19.42
CA ASP A 328 -6.93 -3.66 -20.79
C ASP A 328 -6.00 -2.44 -20.94
N LEU A 329 -5.99 -1.53 -19.96
CA LEU A 329 -5.06 -0.41 -19.88
C LEU A 329 -3.77 -0.73 -19.10
N ILE A 330 -3.63 -1.95 -18.57
CA ILE A 330 -2.52 -2.36 -17.72
C ILE A 330 -1.58 -3.29 -18.50
N ASP A 331 -0.30 -2.91 -18.62
CA ASP A 331 0.71 -3.77 -19.27
C ASP A 331 1.14 -4.93 -18.38
N ALA A 332 1.30 -4.69 -17.07
CA ALA A 332 1.74 -5.71 -16.12
C ALA A 332 1.19 -5.47 -14.71
N ILE A 333 0.75 -6.56 -14.07
CA ILE A 333 0.54 -6.64 -12.63
C ILE A 333 1.67 -7.46 -12.02
N VAL A 334 2.43 -6.87 -11.10
CA VAL A 334 3.57 -7.48 -10.42
C VAL A 334 3.18 -7.81 -8.99
N THR A 335 3.36 -9.08 -8.62
CA THR A 335 3.11 -9.61 -7.27
C THR A 335 4.32 -10.41 -6.80
N GLU A 336 4.37 -10.76 -5.51
CA GLU A 336 5.39 -11.67 -4.97
C GLU A 336 5.27 -13.10 -5.52
N LYS A 337 4.13 -13.46 -6.12
CA LYS A 337 3.90 -14.75 -6.79
C LYS A 337 4.33 -14.76 -8.25
N GLY A 338 4.69 -13.60 -8.81
CA GLY A 338 5.11 -13.43 -10.19
C GLY A 338 4.43 -12.27 -10.90
N VAL A 339 4.61 -12.23 -12.22
CA VAL A 339 4.14 -11.15 -13.10
C VAL A 339 3.03 -11.66 -14.02
N VAL A 340 1.94 -10.88 -14.10
CA VAL A 340 0.86 -11.07 -15.06
C VAL A 340 0.94 -9.96 -16.10
N GLU A 341 1.53 -10.24 -17.26
CA GLU A 341 1.54 -9.33 -18.41
C GLU A 341 0.19 -9.39 -19.14
N ARG A 342 -0.40 -8.22 -19.46
CA ARG A 342 -1.76 -8.07 -20.04
C ARG A 342 -2.80 -8.88 -19.25
N PRO A 343 -3.21 -8.39 -18.07
CA PRO A 343 -4.05 -9.14 -17.15
C PRO A 343 -5.40 -9.51 -17.77
N SER A 344 -5.90 -10.66 -17.33
CA SER A 344 -7.20 -11.22 -17.73
C SER A 344 -7.61 -12.23 -16.67
N ALA A 345 -8.90 -12.54 -16.57
CA ALA A 345 -9.42 -13.51 -15.60
C ALA A 345 -8.66 -14.84 -15.59
N ALA A 346 -8.32 -15.38 -16.77
CA ALA A 346 -7.58 -16.64 -16.88
C ALA A 346 -6.18 -16.55 -16.27
N LYS A 347 -5.43 -15.47 -16.53
CA LYS A 347 -4.07 -15.30 -16.01
C LYS A 347 -4.04 -14.96 -14.52
N MET A 348 -5.02 -14.19 -14.05
CA MET A 348 -5.17 -13.90 -12.62
C MET A 348 -5.49 -15.19 -11.83
N ALA A 349 -6.39 -16.02 -12.34
CA ALA A 349 -6.67 -17.33 -11.76
C ALA A 349 -5.44 -18.26 -11.79
N GLU A 350 -4.63 -18.22 -12.85
CA GLU A 350 -3.38 -18.96 -12.93
C GLU A 350 -2.37 -18.51 -11.86
N LEU A 351 -2.20 -17.19 -11.69
CA LEU A 351 -1.33 -16.62 -10.64
C LEU A 351 -1.76 -17.05 -9.24
N MET A 352 -3.07 -17.09 -8.99
CA MET A 352 -3.65 -17.42 -7.67
C MET A 352 -3.81 -18.93 -7.43
N SER A 353 -3.56 -19.76 -8.44
CA SER A 353 -3.61 -21.22 -8.33
C SER A 353 -2.44 -21.77 -7.51
N ARG A 354 -2.74 -22.55 -6.46
CA ARG A 354 -1.74 -23.21 -5.62
C ARG A 354 -0.89 -24.28 -6.33
N LYS A 355 -1.21 -24.64 -7.59
CA LYS A 355 -0.58 -25.76 -8.31
C LYS A 355 0.85 -25.52 -8.82
N ARG A 356 1.43 -24.33 -8.61
CA ARG A 356 2.81 -23.99 -9.07
C ARG A 356 3.83 -23.75 -7.95
N LEU A 357 3.55 -24.19 -6.72
CA LEU A 357 4.54 -24.18 -5.62
C LEU A 357 5.50 -25.40 -5.63
N HIS A 358 5.72 -26.03 -6.79
CA HIS A 358 6.63 -27.16 -6.95
C HIS A 358 7.63 -26.92 -8.09
#